data_AF-A0A7Z9XKK6-F1
#
_entry.id   AF-A0A7Z9XKK6-F1
#
_cell.length_a   1.000
_cell.length_b   1.000
_cell.length_c   1.000
_cell.angle_alpha   90.00
_cell.angle_beta   90.00
_cell.angle_gamma   90.00
#
_symmetry.space_group_name_H-M   'P 1'
#
loop_
_entity.id
_entity.type
_entity.pdbx_description
1 polymer ?
#
loop_
_entity_poly.entity_id
_entity_poly.type
_entity_poly.pdbx_seq_one_letter_code
_entity_poly.pdbx_strand_id
1 'polypeptide(L)'
;MLSPSARSEIQALMARYPRPRSALLPALYVAQREHGWLPPDIQAEIAEVFGLEPMEVHAVAGFYNMLYKKPHGKYHLEICTNVSCMLRGANETADALKEKLHIDFGETTSDGNFTLDHMECLGACGSAPVIFVRKSHSDWGRYYENVTPDKVDAMLEELLSGEELPMHRWPEDTPYHHDYFKGNDQLPATNYILSRIDQPDSHAIDSYLADGGYETAKKVLTMDPQAVIDEVRTAGLRGRGGAGFPAGVKWGFLPKDVHPRYLVVNADESEPGTFKDRLIIEFDPHALIEGIIATSWAIQAHHAFVYIRGEYMHPRQRLLDAIAEAKAKGFLGKGIFGTDFDLEIIVHPGAGAYICGEETALLSSLEGYRGHPRLKPPFPAVEGLYAKPTIVNNVETI
;
A
#
# COMPACT_ATOMS: atom_id res chain seq x y z
N MET A 1 -12.37 13.16 22.75
CA MET A 1 -13.53 12.29 22.48
C MET A 1 -13.75 12.06 21.02
N LEU A 2 -13.65 10.78 20.63
CA LEU A 2 -14.01 10.29 19.30
C LEU A 2 -15.52 10.43 19.08
N SER A 3 -15.89 10.94 17.90
CA SER A 3 -17.27 11.06 17.47
C SER A 3 -17.96 9.69 17.35
N PRO A 4 -19.31 9.64 17.44
CA PRO A 4 -20.05 8.40 17.18
C PRO A 4 -19.78 7.81 15.79
N SER A 5 -19.55 8.67 14.78
CA SER A 5 -19.23 8.23 13.42
C SER A 5 -17.88 7.53 13.35
N ALA A 6 -16.83 8.14 13.92
CA ALA A 6 -15.50 7.53 13.98
C ALA A 6 -15.51 6.21 14.76
N ARG A 7 -16.24 6.15 15.90
CA ARG A 7 -16.39 4.90 16.66
C ARG A 7 -17.07 3.80 15.83
N SER A 8 -18.11 4.13 15.07
CA SER A 8 -18.80 3.17 14.19
C SER A 8 -17.89 2.69 13.05
N GLU A 9 -17.08 3.58 12.47
CA GLU A 9 -16.12 3.23 11.42
C GLU A 9 -15.01 2.32 11.96
N ILE A 10 -14.46 2.62 13.14
CA ILE A 10 -13.47 1.77 13.82
C ILE A 10 -14.04 0.38 14.09
N GLN A 11 -15.28 0.28 14.56
CA GLN A 11 -15.95 -1.01 14.76
C GLN A 11 -16.13 -1.79 13.45
N ALA A 12 -16.49 -1.11 12.37
CA ALA A 12 -16.59 -1.73 11.04
C ALA A 12 -15.23 -2.22 10.55
N LEU A 13 -14.15 -1.46 10.77
CA LEU A 13 -12.78 -1.88 10.46
C LEU A 13 -12.39 -3.13 11.27
N MET A 14 -12.66 -3.16 12.57
CA MET A 14 -12.39 -4.31 13.44
C MET A 14 -13.07 -5.59 12.93
N ALA A 15 -14.31 -5.48 12.46
CA ALA A 15 -15.09 -6.62 11.95
C ALA A 15 -14.55 -7.21 10.64
N ARG A 16 -13.72 -6.47 9.89
CA ARG A 16 -13.11 -6.96 8.65
C ARG A 16 -11.99 -7.98 8.89
N TYR A 17 -11.32 -7.92 10.04
CA TYR A 17 -10.15 -8.76 10.30
C TYR A 17 -10.52 -10.01 11.10
N PRO A 18 -9.88 -11.17 10.83
CA PRO A 18 -10.01 -12.35 11.68
C PRO A 18 -9.61 -12.09 13.14
N ARG A 19 -8.69 -11.14 13.37
CA ARG A 19 -8.33 -10.62 14.69
C ARG A 19 -8.58 -9.11 14.74
N PRO A 20 -9.49 -8.62 15.60
CA PRO A 20 -9.84 -7.20 15.66
C PRO A 20 -8.65 -6.26 15.88
N ARG A 21 -7.60 -6.70 16.60
CA ARG A 21 -6.39 -5.91 16.84
C ARG A 21 -5.72 -5.42 15.56
N SER A 22 -5.80 -6.16 14.47
CA SER A 22 -5.24 -5.75 13.17
C SER A 22 -5.85 -4.47 12.60
N ALA A 23 -7.02 -4.06 13.09
CA ALA A 23 -7.61 -2.78 12.73
C ALA A 23 -7.00 -1.58 13.48
N LEU A 24 -6.03 -1.78 14.39
CA LEU A 24 -5.47 -0.69 15.21
C LEU A 24 -4.81 0.41 14.38
N LEU A 25 -3.97 0.06 13.40
CA LEU A 25 -3.34 1.05 12.50
C LEU A 25 -4.40 1.84 11.69
N PRO A 26 -5.34 1.17 10.98
CA PRO A 26 -6.46 1.87 10.34
C PRO A 26 -7.29 2.74 11.29
N ALA A 27 -7.54 2.29 12.51
CA ALA A 27 -8.29 3.05 13.51
C ALA A 27 -7.55 4.31 13.98
N LEU A 28 -6.21 4.24 14.08
CA LEU A 28 -5.37 5.42 14.36
C LEU A 28 -5.45 6.44 13.21
N TYR A 29 -5.56 6.01 11.95
CA TYR A 29 -5.84 6.93 10.85
C TYR A 29 -7.21 7.61 10.97
N VAL A 30 -8.26 6.86 11.31
CA VAL A 30 -9.62 7.41 11.54
C VAL A 30 -9.59 8.50 12.61
N ALA A 31 -8.94 8.23 13.74
CA ALA A 31 -8.80 9.19 14.83
C ALA A 31 -7.96 10.41 14.42
N GLN A 32 -6.86 10.20 13.71
CA GLN A 32 -6.01 11.28 13.21
C GLN A 32 -6.74 12.17 12.22
N ARG A 33 -7.57 11.61 11.33
CA ARG A 33 -8.43 12.39 10.44
C ARG A 33 -9.42 13.23 11.24
N GLU A 34 -10.03 12.68 12.29
CA GLU A 34 -10.98 13.47 13.07
C GLU A 34 -10.32 14.65 13.80
N HIS A 35 -9.12 14.45 14.36
CA HIS A 35 -8.47 15.44 15.23
C HIS A 35 -7.32 16.21 14.58
N GLY A 36 -6.91 15.87 13.36
CA GLY A 36 -5.73 16.40 12.66
C GLY A 36 -4.39 15.82 13.16
N TRP A 37 -4.39 15.12 14.30
CA TRP A 37 -3.26 14.43 14.91
C TRP A 37 -3.78 13.42 15.95
N LEU A 38 -2.90 12.77 16.72
CA LEU A 38 -3.27 11.79 17.75
C LEU A 38 -2.97 12.30 19.17
N PRO A 39 -3.88 13.08 19.78
CA PRO A 39 -3.77 13.46 21.19
C PRO A 39 -3.68 12.25 22.14
N PRO A 40 -2.97 12.34 23.28
CA PRO A 40 -2.85 11.23 24.23
C PRO A 40 -4.19 10.73 24.79
N ASP A 41 -5.17 11.61 25.01
CA ASP A 41 -6.53 11.26 25.45
C ASP A 41 -7.29 10.46 24.38
N ILE A 42 -7.11 10.81 23.10
CA ILE A 42 -7.68 10.06 21.98
C ILE A 42 -7.02 8.68 21.85
N GLN A 43 -5.71 8.58 22.06
CA GLN A 43 -5.01 7.28 22.10
C GLN A 43 -5.55 6.40 23.23
N ALA A 44 -5.87 6.97 24.39
CA ALA A 44 -6.49 6.25 25.50
C ALA A 44 -7.91 5.77 25.16
N GLU A 45 -8.73 6.60 24.50
CA GLU A 45 -10.06 6.17 24.03
C GLU A 45 -10.00 5.04 23.00
N ILE A 46 -9.03 5.07 22.08
CA ILE A 46 -8.79 3.95 21.15
C ILE A 46 -8.40 2.69 21.95
N ALA A 47 -7.54 2.83 22.96
CA ALA A 47 -7.15 1.70 23.80
C ALA A 47 -8.37 1.05 24.47
N GLU A 48 -9.32 1.84 24.99
CA GLU A 48 -10.58 1.34 25.52
C GLU A 48 -11.41 0.56 24.48
N VAL A 49 -11.52 1.08 23.24
CA VAL A 49 -12.26 0.41 22.14
C VAL A 49 -11.66 -0.95 21.80
N PHE A 50 -10.33 -1.08 21.82
CA PHE A 50 -9.62 -2.31 21.49
C PHE A 50 -9.38 -3.23 22.70
N GLY A 51 -9.72 -2.78 23.92
CA GLY A 51 -9.42 -3.51 25.16
C GLY A 51 -7.92 -3.64 25.42
N LEU A 52 -7.14 -2.59 25.12
CA LEU A 52 -5.69 -2.52 25.26
C LEU A 52 -5.29 -1.52 26.35
N GLU A 53 -4.04 -1.60 26.80
CA GLU A 53 -3.47 -0.56 27.65
C GLU A 53 -3.16 0.71 26.81
N PRO A 54 -3.44 1.93 27.31
CA PRO A 54 -3.12 3.17 26.60
C PRO A 54 -1.65 3.26 26.16
N MET A 55 -0.73 2.70 26.94
CA MET A 55 0.69 2.67 26.61
C MET A 55 1.01 1.78 25.41
N GLU A 56 0.23 0.72 25.15
CA GLU A 56 0.41 -0.09 23.94
C GLU A 56 0.06 0.72 22.69
N VAL A 57 -1.08 1.43 22.71
CA VAL A 57 -1.50 2.30 21.61
C VAL A 57 -0.49 3.42 21.41
N HIS A 58 -0.01 4.02 22.50
CA HIS A 58 1.04 5.04 22.45
C HIS A 58 2.34 4.53 21.83
N ALA A 59 2.77 3.31 22.17
CA ALA A 59 3.97 2.71 21.61
C ALA A 59 3.82 2.40 20.12
N VAL A 60 2.62 1.99 19.67
CA VAL A 60 2.31 1.80 18.25
C VAL A 60 2.34 3.16 17.53
N ALA A 61 1.56 4.14 18.00
CA ALA A 61 1.52 5.48 17.40
C ALA A 61 2.92 6.14 17.34
N GLY A 62 3.78 5.89 18.32
CA GLY A 62 5.14 6.41 18.36
C GLY A 62 6.14 5.73 17.43
N PHE A 63 5.80 4.61 16.81
CA PHE A 63 6.70 3.86 15.92
C PHE A 63 6.57 4.26 14.44
N TYR A 64 5.39 4.72 14.02
CA TYR A 64 5.06 4.98 12.62
C TYR A 64 5.12 6.46 12.28
N ASN A 65 5.84 6.83 11.22
CA ASN A 65 6.11 8.24 10.88
C ASN A 65 4.85 9.00 10.43
N MET A 66 3.87 8.31 9.85
CA MET A 66 2.63 8.93 9.37
C MET A 66 1.56 9.11 10.46
N LEU A 67 1.85 8.70 11.70
CA LEU A 67 0.99 8.88 12.86
C LEU A 67 1.50 10.04 13.73
N TYR A 68 0.79 11.17 13.68
CA TYR A 68 1.24 12.43 14.24
C TYR A 68 0.98 12.54 15.73
N LYS A 69 2.07 12.68 16.50
CA LYS A 69 2.01 12.94 17.94
C LYS A 69 1.99 14.42 18.30
N LYS A 70 1.98 15.31 17.31
CA LYS A 70 1.84 16.76 17.46
C LYS A 70 0.95 17.30 16.33
N PRO A 71 0.27 18.43 16.53
CA PRO A 71 -0.45 19.11 15.46
C PRO A 71 0.48 19.46 14.29
N HIS A 72 -0.04 19.35 13.07
CA HIS A 72 0.58 19.87 11.86
C HIS A 72 -0.32 20.98 11.29
N GLY A 73 0.23 21.78 10.38
CA GLY A 73 -0.52 22.78 9.63
C GLY A 73 -1.61 22.15 8.75
N LYS A 74 -2.45 22.99 8.16
CA LYS A 74 -3.53 22.58 7.24
C LYS A 74 -3.00 21.64 6.14
N TYR A 75 -1.80 21.90 5.63
CA TYR A 75 -1.08 21.05 4.69
C TYR A 75 0.27 20.64 5.26
N HIS A 76 0.55 19.34 5.29
CA HIS A 76 1.85 18.78 5.63
C HIS A 76 2.57 18.40 4.34
N LEU A 77 3.67 19.08 4.06
CA LEU A 77 4.51 18.94 2.88
C LEU A 77 5.72 18.08 3.25
N GLU A 78 5.82 16.91 2.63
CA GLU A 78 6.92 15.98 2.82
C GLU A 78 7.71 15.85 1.53
N ILE A 79 8.89 16.46 1.48
CA ILE A 79 9.76 16.39 0.30
C ILE A 79 10.69 15.16 0.39
N CYS A 80 10.74 14.37 -0.68
CA CYS A 80 11.69 13.29 -0.80
C CYS A 80 13.09 13.84 -1.07
N THR A 81 14.03 13.61 -0.15
CA THR A 81 15.44 14.02 -0.30
C THR A 81 16.38 12.84 -0.55
N ASN A 82 15.83 11.65 -0.84
CA ASN A 82 16.62 10.45 -1.11
C ASN A 82 17.23 10.49 -2.53
N VAL A 83 18.17 9.58 -2.82
CA VAL A 83 19.15 9.63 -3.92
C VAL A 83 18.55 10.09 -5.26
N SER A 84 17.46 9.48 -5.73
CA SER A 84 16.87 9.85 -7.03
C SER A 84 16.33 11.29 -7.03
N CYS A 85 15.69 11.74 -5.96
CA CYS A 85 15.18 13.11 -5.86
C CYS A 85 16.32 14.11 -5.62
N MET A 86 17.29 13.77 -4.78
CA MET A 86 18.50 14.56 -4.57
C MET A 86 19.23 14.83 -5.90
N LEU A 87 19.47 13.80 -6.71
CA LEU A 87 20.11 13.91 -8.03
C LEU A 87 19.30 14.75 -9.03
N ARG A 88 18.01 14.97 -8.76
CA ARG A 88 17.09 15.75 -9.59
C ARG A 88 16.79 17.14 -9.04
N GLY A 89 17.51 17.58 -8.02
CA GLY A 89 17.42 18.94 -7.48
C GLY A 89 16.49 19.10 -6.28
N ALA A 90 16.20 18.03 -5.54
CA ALA A 90 15.28 18.10 -4.39
C ALA A 90 15.79 19.00 -3.26
N ASN A 91 17.10 19.16 -3.10
CA ASN A 91 17.65 20.05 -2.07
C ASN A 91 17.38 21.51 -2.41
N GLU A 92 17.54 21.87 -3.68
CA GLU A 92 17.22 23.21 -4.19
C GLU A 92 15.72 23.51 -4.08
N THR A 93 14.87 22.53 -4.35
CA THR A 93 13.42 22.65 -4.13
C THR A 93 13.10 22.79 -2.63
N ALA A 94 13.78 22.05 -1.76
CA ALA A 94 13.62 22.17 -0.31
C ALA A 94 14.03 23.56 0.20
N ASP A 95 15.17 24.09 -0.28
CA ASP A 95 15.64 25.43 0.08
C ASP A 95 14.65 26.51 -0.38
N ALA A 96 14.10 26.38 -1.59
CA ALA A 96 13.05 27.27 -2.08
C ALA A 96 11.77 27.22 -1.21
N LEU A 97 11.35 26.02 -0.76
CA LEU A 97 10.22 25.89 0.17
C LEU A 97 10.51 26.58 1.50
N LYS A 98 11.70 26.40 2.08
CA LYS A 98 12.10 27.05 3.33
C LYS A 98 12.12 28.56 3.21
N GLU A 99 12.66 29.08 2.11
CA GLU A 99 12.70 30.52 1.85
C GLU A 99 11.29 31.10 1.73
N LYS A 100 10.39 30.43 1.00
CA LYS A 100 9.02 30.90 0.77
C LYS A 100 8.11 30.78 1.99
N LEU A 101 8.26 29.71 2.76
CA LEU A 101 7.43 29.46 3.94
C LEU A 101 8.01 30.09 5.22
N HIS A 102 9.26 30.55 5.19
CA HIS A 102 9.99 31.10 6.33
C HIS A 102 10.04 30.16 7.54
N ILE A 103 10.21 28.86 7.29
CA ILE A 103 10.32 27.77 8.28
C ILE A 103 11.36 26.74 7.83
N ASP A 104 11.92 25.97 8.76
CA ASP A 104 12.77 24.81 8.49
C ASP A 104 11.97 23.48 8.61
N PHE A 105 12.64 22.35 8.40
CA PHE A 105 12.04 21.02 8.60
C PHE A 105 11.58 20.82 10.05
N GLY A 106 10.40 20.24 10.21
CA GLY A 106 9.74 19.96 11.49
C GLY A 106 8.96 21.15 12.08
N GLU A 107 8.97 22.29 11.40
CA GLU A 107 8.30 23.52 11.81
C GLU A 107 6.99 23.76 11.05
N THR A 108 6.13 24.58 11.64
CA THR A 108 4.82 24.95 11.10
C THR A 108 4.75 26.46 10.93
N THR A 109 4.22 26.94 9.81
CA THR A 109 4.04 28.37 9.55
C THR A 109 3.15 29.02 10.60
N SER A 110 3.40 30.29 10.93
CA SER A 110 2.67 31.00 11.99
C SER A 110 1.16 31.16 11.73
N ASP A 111 0.76 31.13 10.46
CA ASP A 111 -0.64 31.15 10.03
C ASP A 111 -1.31 29.76 10.11
N GLY A 112 -0.55 28.71 10.46
CA GLY A 112 -1.02 27.34 10.59
C GLY A 112 -1.29 26.64 9.25
N ASN A 113 -0.91 27.23 8.11
CA ASN A 113 -1.21 26.65 6.81
C ASN A 113 -0.29 25.48 6.45
N PHE A 114 1.00 25.57 6.74
CA PHE A 114 1.99 24.61 6.23
C PHE A 114 2.86 24.04 7.33
N THR A 115 3.14 22.74 7.25
CA THR A 115 4.24 22.09 7.96
C THR A 115 5.16 21.47 6.94
N LEU A 116 6.46 21.66 7.10
CA LEU A 116 7.46 21.18 6.16
C LEU A 116 8.30 20.11 6.84
N ASP A 117 8.39 18.93 6.23
CA ASP A 117 9.27 17.85 6.66
C ASP A 117 10.00 17.23 5.46
N HIS A 118 11.09 16.53 5.76
CA HIS A 118 11.74 15.66 4.80
C HIS A 118 11.19 14.25 4.97
N MET A 119 11.14 13.51 3.87
CA MET A 119 10.71 12.11 3.88
C MET A 119 11.68 11.24 3.09
N GLU A 120 11.69 9.96 3.43
CA GLU A 120 12.34 8.94 2.62
C GLU A 120 11.65 8.75 1.26
N CYS A 121 12.10 7.78 0.48
CA CYS A 121 11.61 7.52 -0.87
C CYS A 121 10.08 7.40 -0.96
N LEU A 122 9.47 8.25 -1.77
CA LEU A 122 8.02 8.31 -2.00
C LEU A 122 7.49 7.33 -3.06
N GLY A 123 8.36 6.49 -3.63
CA GLY A 123 7.98 5.49 -4.64
C GLY A 123 7.55 6.10 -5.97
N ALA A 124 8.07 7.28 -6.30
CA ALA A 124 7.70 8.09 -7.46
C ALA A 124 8.95 8.58 -8.23
N CYS A 125 10.03 7.80 -8.21
CA CYS A 125 11.35 8.26 -8.66
C CYS A 125 11.43 8.57 -10.17
N GLY A 126 10.50 8.04 -10.98
CA GLY A 126 10.43 8.32 -12.41
C GLY A 126 10.16 9.79 -12.76
N SER A 127 9.56 10.53 -11.83
CA SER A 127 9.15 11.93 -12.01
C SER A 127 9.72 12.85 -10.92
N ALA A 128 10.85 12.47 -10.32
CA ALA A 128 11.53 13.26 -9.30
C ALA A 128 11.92 14.69 -9.75
N PRO A 129 11.97 15.69 -8.82
CA PRO A 129 11.70 15.60 -7.38
C PRO A 129 10.21 15.46 -7.03
N VAL A 130 9.93 14.83 -5.89
CA VAL A 130 8.55 14.55 -5.45
C VAL A 130 8.31 15.06 -4.04
N ILE A 131 7.15 15.69 -3.86
CA ILE A 131 6.61 16.12 -2.56
C ILE A 131 5.28 15.39 -2.37
N PHE A 132 5.10 14.77 -1.21
CA PHE A 132 3.82 14.24 -0.80
C PHE A 132 3.14 15.25 0.12
N VAL A 133 1.91 15.65 -0.23
CA VAL A 133 1.16 16.62 0.55
C VAL A 133 -0.06 15.94 1.15
N ARG A 134 -0.19 16.00 2.48
CA ARG A 134 -1.40 15.58 3.19
C ARG A 134 -2.13 16.80 3.72
N LYS A 135 -3.45 16.75 3.66
CA LYS A 135 -4.31 17.78 4.26
C LYS A 135 -4.79 17.31 5.62
N SER A 136 -4.73 18.19 6.61
CA SER A 136 -5.32 17.93 7.92
C SER A 136 -6.82 17.63 7.79
N HIS A 137 -7.32 16.74 8.62
CA HIS A 137 -8.69 16.23 8.58
C HIS A 137 -9.11 15.56 7.27
N SER A 138 -8.16 14.93 6.56
CA SER A 138 -8.41 14.18 5.33
C SER A 138 -7.84 12.76 5.42
N ASP A 139 -8.49 11.81 4.74
CA ASP A 139 -7.95 10.46 4.46
C ASP A 139 -6.96 10.44 3.29
N TRP A 140 -6.70 11.62 2.71
CA TRP A 140 -6.08 11.76 1.42
C TRP A 140 -4.80 12.59 1.45
N GLY A 141 -3.86 12.17 0.60
CA GLY A 141 -2.65 12.88 0.27
C GLY A 141 -2.38 12.78 -1.22
N ARG A 142 -1.67 13.79 -1.74
CA ARG A 142 -1.42 13.96 -3.17
C ARG A 142 0.08 14.00 -3.43
N TYR A 143 0.51 13.32 -4.50
CA TYR A 143 1.85 13.48 -5.04
C TYR A 143 1.92 14.73 -5.89
N TYR A 144 2.86 15.60 -5.56
CA TYR A 144 3.34 16.67 -6.43
C TYR A 144 4.68 16.22 -6.99
N GLU A 145 4.67 15.83 -8.26
CA GLU A 145 5.79 15.28 -8.98
C GLU A 145 6.45 16.37 -9.85
N ASN A 146 7.74 16.19 -10.17
CA ASN A 146 8.57 17.10 -10.95
C ASN A 146 8.54 18.55 -10.41
N VAL A 147 8.56 18.69 -9.08
CA VAL A 147 8.54 19.99 -8.41
C VAL A 147 9.96 20.56 -8.34
N THR A 148 10.25 21.47 -9.25
CA THR A 148 11.49 22.24 -9.29
C THR A 148 11.31 23.57 -8.54
N PRO A 149 12.40 24.29 -8.18
CA PRO A 149 12.30 25.55 -7.43
C PRO A 149 11.36 26.59 -8.06
N ASP A 150 11.33 26.69 -9.39
CA ASP A 150 10.47 27.60 -10.14
C ASP A 150 8.97 27.23 -10.09
N LYS A 151 8.62 26.02 -9.67
CA LYS A 151 7.24 25.55 -9.53
C LYS A 151 6.69 25.62 -8.10
N VAL A 152 7.53 25.94 -7.12
CA VAL A 152 7.13 25.98 -5.71
C VAL A 152 5.98 26.95 -5.48
N ASP A 153 6.05 28.17 -6.05
CA ASP A 153 4.99 29.17 -5.89
C ASP A 153 3.65 28.67 -6.42
N ALA A 154 3.64 28.11 -7.64
CA ALA A 154 2.43 27.58 -8.26
C ALA A 154 1.80 26.44 -7.44
N MET A 155 2.63 25.56 -6.85
CA MET A 155 2.16 24.50 -5.97
C MET A 155 1.52 25.06 -4.69
N LEU A 156 2.16 26.03 -4.04
CA LEU A 156 1.64 26.63 -2.81
C LEU A 156 0.35 27.42 -3.05
N GLU A 157 0.26 28.14 -4.18
CA GLU A 157 -0.96 28.84 -4.60
C GLU A 157 -2.12 27.88 -4.88
N GLU A 158 -1.86 26.73 -5.52
CA GLU A 158 -2.88 25.68 -5.70
C GLU A 158 -3.39 25.17 -4.34
N LEU A 159 -2.50 24.89 -3.40
CA LEU A 159 -2.88 24.41 -2.07
C LEU A 159 -3.72 25.44 -1.30
N LEU A 160 -3.41 26.72 -1.41
CA LEU A 160 -4.15 27.78 -0.71
C LEU A 160 -5.50 28.08 -1.36
N SER A 161 -5.59 27.97 -2.69
CA SER A 161 -6.83 28.20 -3.44
C SER A 161 -7.77 26.99 -3.45
N GLY A 162 -7.22 25.79 -3.31
CA GLY A 162 -7.99 24.54 -3.26
C GLY A 162 -8.71 24.34 -1.92
N GLU A 163 -9.99 23.98 -2.00
CA GLU A 163 -10.72 23.50 -0.81
C GLU A 163 -10.33 22.06 -0.47
N GLU A 164 -10.04 21.20 -1.45
CA GLU A 164 -9.66 19.80 -1.26
C GLU A 164 -8.50 19.38 -2.18
N LEU A 165 -7.75 18.36 -1.76
CA LEU A 165 -6.68 17.78 -2.58
C LEU A 165 -7.28 16.80 -3.60
N PRO A 166 -7.05 16.97 -4.91
CA PRO A 166 -7.56 16.04 -5.90
C PRO A 166 -7.01 14.62 -5.75
N MET A 167 -7.83 13.62 -6.12
CA MET A 167 -7.47 12.19 -6.10
C MET A 167 -6.65 11.74 -7.34
N HIS A 168 -5.74 12.59 -7.79
CA HIS A 168 -4.82 12.29 -8.90
C HIS A 168 -3.50 13.04 -8.66
N ARG A 169 -2.43 12.63 -9.35
CA ARG A 169 -1.10 13.22 -9.21
C ARG A 169 -1.04 14.64 -9.77
N TRP A 170 -0.07 15.43 -9.34
CA TRP A 170 0.20 16.74 -9.93
C TRP A 170 1.57 16.77 -10.63
N PRO A 171 1.67 17.34 -11.84
CA PRO A 171 0.54 17.71 -12.71
C PRO A 171 -0.17 16.46 -13.27
N GLU A 172 -1.45 16.58 -13.62
CA GLU A 172 -2.31 15.45 -14.05
C GLU A 172 -1.80 14.77 -15.33
N ASP A 173 -1.15 15.56 -16.19
CA ASP A 173 -0.54 15.12 -17.45
C ASP A 173 0.88 14.59 -17.28
N THR A 174 1.38 14.40 -16.04
CA THR A 174 2.72 13.82 -15.81
C THR A 174 2.74 12.42 -16.39
N PRO A 175 3.42 12.21 -17.53
CA PRO A 175 3.29 10.93 -18.17
C PRO A 175 4.24 9.96 -17.49
N TYR A 176 3.67 8.90 -16.92
CA TYR A 176 4.36 7.61 -16.96
C TYR A 176 4.16 7.00 -18.36
N HIS A 177 4.40 7.77 -19.43
CA HIS A 177 4.39 7.21 -20.78
C HIS A 177 5.55 6.23 -20.87
N HIS A 178 5.24 4.94 -20.98
CA HIS A 178 6.23 3.87 -21.15
C HIS A 178 6.70 3.77 -22.61
N ASP A 179 6.87 4.93 -23.25
CA ASP A 179 7.31 5.04 -24.65
C ASP A 179 8.78 4.69 -24.83
N TYR A 180 9.53 4.38 -23.76
CA TYR A 180 10.92 3.94 -23.88
C TYR A 180 11.06 2.67 -24.74
N PHE A 181 9.99 1.85 -24.84
CA PHE A 181 9.96 0.65 -25.67
C PHE A 181 9.22 0.81 -27.00
N LYS A 182 8.45 1.88 -27.23
CA LYS A 182 7.78 2.08 -28.52
C LYS A 182 8.83 2.37 -29.61
N GLY A 183 8.92 1.46 -30.58
CA GLY A 183 9.81 1.58 -31.73
C GLY A 183 11.21 0.98 -31.57
N ASN A 184 11.47 0.21 -30.51
CA ASN A 184 12.75 -0.47 -30.32
C ASN A 184 12.61 -2.00 -30.39
N ASP A 185 12.43 -2.52 -31.62
CA ASP A 185 12.28 -3.95 -31.95
C ASP A 185 13.48 -4.85 -31.55
N GLN A 186 14.56 -4.26 -31.01
CA GLN A 186 15.78 -4.97 -30.61
C GLN A 186 15.81 -5.38 -29.14
N LEU A 187 14.89 -4.90 -28.31
CA LEU A 187 14.80 -5.31 -26.91
C LEU A 187 13.88 -6.53 -26.78
N PRO A 188 14.27 -7.57 -26.02
CA PRO A 188 13.42 -8.74 -25.83
C PRO A 188 12.06 -8.29 -25.28
N ALA A 189 10.98 -8.95 -25.71
CA ALA A 189 9.63 -8.78 -25.20
C ALA A 189 9.61 -9.09 -23.69
N THR A 190 9.99 -8.11 -22.89
CA THR A 190 10.18 -8.20 -21.43
C THR A 190 9.05 -7.51 -20.69
N ASN A 191 8.15 -6.87 -21.41
CA ASN A 191 6.97 -6.23 -20.88
C ASN A 191 5.79 -7.21 -20.74
N TYR A 192 5.91 -8.20 -19.86
CA TYR A 192 4.81 -9.14 -19.58
C TYR A 192 3.82 -8.56 -18.56
N ILE A 193 4.33 -8.12 -17.41
CA ILE A 193 3.52 -7.64 -16.28
C ILE A 193 2.96 -6.23 -16.53
N LEU A 194 3.74 -5.33 -17.15
CA LEU A 194 3.31 -3.96 -17.42
C LEU A 194 2.78 -3.79 -18.86
N SER A 195 2.35 -4.87 -19.51
CA SER A 195 1.89 -4.85 -20.90
C SER A 195 0.65 -3.99 -21.11
N ARG A 196 -0.15 -3.80 -20.05
CA ARG A 196 -1.46 -3.14 -20.10
C ARG A 196 -1.46 -1.69 -19.61
N ILE A 197 -0.41 -1.21 -18.97
CA ILE A 197 -0.51 0.04 -18.20
C ILE A 197 -0.75 1.29 -19.05
N ASP A 198 -0.35 1.26 -20.33
CA ASP A 198 -0.59 2.34 -21.29
C ASP A 198 -1.98 2.25 -21.96
N GLN A 199 -2.76 1.20 -21.70
CA GLN A 199 -4.09 1.08 -22.27
C GLN A 199 -5.05 2.07 -21.59
N PRO A 200 -5.98 2.68 -22.35
CA PRO A 200 -7.03 3.50 -21.77
C PRO A 200 -7.80 2.72 -20.71
N ASP A 201 -8.00 3.34 -19.55
CA ASP A 201 -8.72 2.77 -18.42
C ASP A 201 -8.25 1.35 -18.04
N SER A 202 -6.94 1.08 -18.19
CA SER A 202 -6.30 -0.20 -17.88
C SER A 202 -6.60 -0.72 -16.47
N HIS A 203 -6.89 0.20 -15.55
CA HIS A 203 -7.23 -0.09 -14.17
C HIS A 203 -8.65 -0.60 -13.94
N ALA A 204 -9.55 -0.46 -14.92
CA ALA A 204 -10.97 -0.78 -14.79
C ALA A 204 -11.29 -2.21 -15.25
N ILE A 205 -12.26 -2.86 -14.59
CA ILE A 205 -12.60 -4.26 -14.85
C ILE A 205 -13.02 -4.54 -16.29
N ASP A 206 -13.73 -3.62 -16.95
CA ASP A 206 -14.23 -3.85 -18.31
C ASP A 206 -13.09 -3.85 -19.33
N SER A 207 -12.08 -3.00 -19.14
CA SER A 207 -10.82 -3.06 -19.89
C SER A 207 -10.06 -4.35 -19.58
N TYR A 208 -10.05 -4.77 -18.30
CA TYR A 208 -9.43 -6.02 -17.88
C TYR A 208 -10.01 -7.25 -18.61
N LEU A 209 -11.34 -7.33 -18.65
CA LEU A 209 -12.10 -8.39 -19.31
C LEU A 209 -11.96 -8.39 -20.84
N ALA A 210 -11.88 -7.22 -21.47
CA ALA A 210 -11.75 -7.12 -22.93
C ALA A 210 -10.47 -7.80 -23.46
N ASP A 211 -9.41 -7.80 -22.65
CA ASP A 211 -8.14 -8.46 -22.97
C ASP A 211 -8.05 -9.92 -22.46
N GLY A 212 -9.17 -10.50 -22.03
CA GLY A 212 -9.23 -11.89 -21.52
C GLY A 212 -8.86 -12.06 -20.05
N GLY A 213 -8.90 -10.97 -19.26
CA GLY A 213 -8.68 -11.02 -17.82
C GLY A 213 -9.65 -11.95 -17.09
N TYR A 214 -9.21 -12.55 -15.98
CA TYR A 214 -9.91 -13.55 -15.17
C TYR A 214 -10.11 -14.92 -15.81
N GLU A 215 -9.80 -15.12 -17.09
CA GLU A 215 -9.86 -16.45 -17.71
C GLU A 215 -8.81 -17.41 -17.14
N THR A 216 -7.66 -16.89 -16.68
CA THR A 216 -6.64 -17.70 -16.01
C THR A 216 -7.12 -18.13 -14.63
N ALA A 217 -7.70 -17.22 -13.84
CA ALA A 217 -8.32 -17.58 -12.56
C ALA A 217 -9.39 -18.66 -12.71
N LYS A 218 -10.31 -18.52 -13.68
CA LYS A 218 -11.34 -19.54 -13.95
C LYS A 218 -10.74 -20.91 -14.23
N LYS A 219 -9.68 -20.96 -15.06
CA LYS A 219 -8.96 -22.21 -15.35
C LYS A 219 -8.29 -22.77 -14.09
N VAL A 220 -7.55 -21.94 -13.35
CA VAL A 220 -6.79 -22.35 -12.15
C VAL A 220 -7.71 -22.94 -11.08
N LEU A 221 -8.90 -22.38 -10.88
CA LEU A 221 -9.89 -22.89 -9.92
C LEU A 221 -10.45 -24.28 -10.25
N THR A 222 -10.21 -24.78 -11.47
CA THR A 222 -10.55 -26.18 -11.85
C THR A 222 -9.37 -27.15 -11.74
N MET A 223 -8.18 -26.63 -11.46
CA MET A 223 -6.96 -27.43 -11.32
C MET A 223 -6.81 -27.94 -9.89
N ASP A 224 -6.16 -29.08 -9.74
CA ASP A 224 -5.67 -29.51 -8.44
C ASP A 224 -4.69 -28.46 -7.86
N PRO A 225 -4.82 -28.03 -6.59
CA PRO A 225 -3.95 -27.01 -6.00
C PRO A 225 -2.46 -27.34 -6.07
N GLN A 226 -2.08 -28.63 -5.93
CA GLN A 226 -0.69 -29.05 -6.04
C GLN A 226 -0.18 -28.90 -7.48
N ALA A 227 -1.02 -29.17 -8.48
CA ALA A 227 -0.66 -28.95 -9.89
C ALA A 227 -0.34 -27.47 -10.17
N VAL A 228 -1.05 -26.53 -9.54
CA VAL A 228 -0.76 -25.08 -9.66
C VAL A 228 0.58 -24.73 -9.04
N ILE A 229 0.88 -25.26 -7.84
CA ILE A 229 2.20 -25.07 -7.20
C ILE A 229 3.32 -25.65 -8.08
N ASP A 230 3.10 -26.81 -8.69
CA ASP A 230 4.07 -27.49 -9.53
C ASP A 230 4.31 -26.76 -10.86
N GLU A 231 3.27 -26.13 -11.43
CA GLU A 231 3.38 -25.26 -12.61
C GLU A 231 4.27 -24.05 -12.28
N VAL A 232 4.03 -23.37 -11.16
CA VAL A 232 4.83 -22.20 -10.72
C VAL A 232 6.28 -22.61 -10.44
N ARG A 233 6.49 -23.82 -9.91
CA ARG A 233 7.85 -24.38 -9.72
C ARG A 233 8.52 -24.65 -11.05
N THR A 234 7.80 -25.22 -12.01
CA THR A 234 8.29 -25.53 -13.36
C THR A 234 8.64 -24.25 -14.13
N ALA A 235 7.84 -23.20 -13.98
CA ALA A 235 8.11 -21.88 -14.54
C ALA A 235 9.39 -21.22 -13.96
N GLY A 236 9.92 -21.74 -12.85
CA GLY A 236 11.12 -21.20 -12.21
C GLY A 236 10.90 -19.81 -11.61
N LEU A 237 9.66 -19.45 -11.25
CA LEU A 237 9.34 -18.15 -10.69
C LEU A 237 10.09 -17.93 -9.37
N ARG A 238 10.75 -16.78 -9.27
CA ARG A 238 11.49 -16.35 -8.08
C ARG A 238 10.85 -15.08 -7.53
N GLY A 239 10.85 -14.93 -6.21
CA GLY A 239 10.31 -13.76 -5.53
C GLY A 239 10.96 -12.46 -6.02
N ARG A 240 10.12 -11.50 -6.40
CA ARG A 240 10.50 -10.20 -6.97
C ARG A 240 10.67 -9.08 -5.95
N GLY A 241 10.55 -9.39 -4.65
CA GLY A 241 10.88 -8.46 -3.55
C GLY A 241 12.38 -8.39 -3.20
N GLY A 242 13.28 -8.74 -4.13
CA GLY A 242 14.75 -8.68 -3.93
C GLY A 242 15.42 -9.97 -3.45
N ALA A 243 14.82 -10.72 -2.50
CA ALA A 243 15.44 -11.94 -1.97
C ALA A 243 15.56 -13.10 -2.98
N GLY A 244 14.73 -13.12 -4.03
CA GLY A 244 14.85 -14.09 -5.12
C GLY A 244 14.63 -15.55 -4.72
N PHE A 245 13.89 -15.82 -3.64
CA PHE A 245 13.58 -17.21 -3.25
C PHE A 245 12.56 -17.84 -4.23
N PRO A 246 12.70 -19.12 -4.65
CA PRO A 246 11.75 -19.74 -5.58
C PRO A 246 10.32 -19.80 -5.03
N ALA A 247 9.36 -19.21 -5.74
CA ALA A 247 7.98 -19.01 -5.26
C ALA A 247 7.25 -20.35 -5.06
N GLY A 248 7.25 -21.23 -6.07
CA GLY A 248 6.60 -22.55 -5.97
C GLY A 248 7.24 -23.51 -4.95
N VAL A 249 8.49 -23.26 -4.54
CA VAL A 249 9.11 -23.96 -3.40
C VAL A 249 8.58 -23.40 -2.09
N LYS A 250 8.51 -22.06 -1.95
CA LYS A 250 7.99 -21.39 -0.76
C LYS A 250 6.54 -21.81 -0.47
N TRP A 251 5.71 -21.87 -1.50
CA TRP A 251 4.29 -22.28 -1.38
C TRP A 251 4.16 -23.72 -0.88
N GLY A 252 5.10 -24.60 -1.26
CA GLY A 252 5.14 -26.00 -0.82
C GLY A 252 5.59 -26.21 0.63
N PHE A 253 6.03 -25.17 1.34
CA PHE A 253 6.40 -25.27 2.76
C PHE A 253 5.21 -25.25 3.71
N LEU A 254 4.01 -24.94 3.20
CA LEU A 254 2.81 -24.94 4.02
C LEU A 254 2.49 -26.37 4.49
N PRO A 255 2.23 -26.58 5.79
CA PRO A 255 1.81 -27.89 6.31
C PRO A 255 0.44 -28.29 5.76
N LYS A 256 0.32 -29.53 5.27
CA LYS A 256 -0.83 -30.04 4.49
C LYS A 256 -2.20 -29.91 5.16
N ASP A 257 -2.27 -30.04 6.49
CA ASP A 257 -3.55 -30.12 7.22
C ASP A 257 -3.70 -29.05 8.31
N VAL A 258 -2.94 -27.95 8.23
CA VAL A 258 -3.06 -26.84 9.19
C VAL A 258 -3.76 -25.65 8.52
N HIS A 259 -4.93 -25.32 9.06
CA HIS A 259 -5.78 -24.22 8.63
C HIS A 259 -6.16 -23.32 9.83
N PRO A 260 -6.61 -22.07 9.60
CA PRO A 260 -6.61 -21.36 8.33
C PRO A 260 -5.20 -21.08 7.81
N ARG A 261 -5.10 -20.77 6.51
CA ARG A 261 -3.87 -20.30 5.85
C ARG A 261 -4.11 -18.90 5.31
N TYR A 262 -3.04 -18.12 5.22
CA TYR A 262 -3.11 -16.73 4.76
C TYR A 262 -2.13 -16.48 3.62
N LEU A 263 -2.60 -15.71 2.63
CA LEU A 263 -1.73 -15.01 1.69
C LEU A 263 -1.55 -13.57 2.19
N VAL A 264 -0.32 -13.09 2.21
CA VAL A 264 0.00 -11.68 2.45
C VAL A 264 0.82 -11.18 1.27
N VAL A 265 0.24 -10.25 0.51
CA VAL A 265 0.93 -9.52 -0.54
C VAL A 265 1.65 -8.33 0.10
N ASN A 266 2.97 -8.30 -0.05
CA ASN A 266 3.81 -7.21 0.40
C ASN A 266 3.88 -6.13 -0.68
N ALA A 267 3.11 -5.07 -0.46
CA ALA A 267 3.12 -3.81 -1.21
C ALA A 267 3.73 -2.66 -0.38
N ASP A 268 4.63 -2.98 0.55
CA ASP A 268 5.49 -2.01 1.23
C ASP A 268 6.75 -1.79 0.39
N GLU A 269 6.58 -1.20 -0.80
CA GLU A 269 7.64 -0.87 -1.76
C GLU A 269 8.48 0.31 -1.24
N SER A 270 9.22 0.06 -0.17
CA SER A 270 9.93 1.07 0.61
C SER A 270 11.39 1.26 0.19
N GLU A 271 11.94 0.38 -0.66
CA GLU A 271 13.31 0.49 -1.16
C GLU A 271 13.50 1.77 -2.00
N PRO A 272 14.48 2.63 -1.69
CA PRO A 272 14.72 3.83 -2.48
C PRO A 272 14.97 3.53 -3.96
N GLY A 273 14.22 4.21 -4.84
CA GLY A 273 14.31 3.99 -6.29
C GLY A 273 13.32 2.98 -6.86
N THR A 274 12.60 2.21 -6.04
CA THR A 274 11.59 1.26 -6.52
C THR A 274 10.21 1.89 -6.62
N PHE A 275 9.51 1.62 -7.73
CA PHE A 275 8.13 2.06 -7.99
C PHE A 275 7.37 1.10 -8.92
N LYS A 276 7.89 -0.12 -9.11
CA LYS A 276 7.34 -1.13 -10.02
C LYS A 276 6.01 -1.68 -9.50
N ASP A 277 5.89 -1.86 -8.18
CA ASP A 277 4.68 -2.38 -7.56
C ASP A 277 3.58 -1.31 -7.58
N ARG A 278 3.95 -0.04 -7.36
CA ARG A 278 3.04 1.10 -7.53
C ARG A 278 2.37 1.09 -8.89
N LEU A 279 3.14 0.87 -9.96
CA LEU A 279 2.61 0.85 -11.33
C LEU A 279 1.59 -0.27 -11.53
N ILE A 280 1.87 -1.47 -11.01
CA ILE A 280 0.92 -2.60 -11.10
C ILE A 280 -0.38 -2.25 -10.37
N ILE A 281 -0.29 -1.73 -9.15
CA ILE A 281 -1.47 -1.43 -8.33
C ILE A 281 -2.30 -0.27 -8.91
N GLU A 282 -1.63 0.75 -9.46
CA GLU A 282 -2.29 1.95 -9.99
C GLU A 282 -2.93 1.73 -11.36
N PHE A 283 -2.27 0.96 -12.24
CA PHE A 283 -2.68 0.82 -13.65
C PHE A 283 -3.21 -0.56 -14.01
N ASP A 284 -2.89 -1.62 -13.27
CA ASP A 284 -3.40 -2.98 -13.54
C ASP A 284 -3.76 -3.74 -12.24
N PRO A 285 -4.56 -3.16 -11.32
CA PRO A 285 -4.95 -3.79 -10.07
C PRO A 285 -5.71 -5.11 -10.28
N HIS A 286 -6.41 -5.30 -11.40
CA HIS A 286 -7.12 -6.55 -11.68
C HIS A 286 -6.19 -7.72 -11.97
N ALA A 287 -5.02 -7.49 -12.61
CA ALA A 287 -3.98 -8.51 -12.74
C ALA A 287 -3.48 -8.99 -11.36
N LEU A 288 -3.24 -8.06 -10.43
CA LEU A 288 -2.88 -8.41 -9.06
C LEU A 288 -3.99 -9.21 -8.37
N ILE A 289 -5.26 -8.82 -8.52
CA ILE A 289 -6.39 -9.57 -7.95
C ILE A 289 -6.47 -10.99 -8.53
N GLU A 290 -6.27 -11.15 -9.84
CA GLU A 290 -6.24 -12.46 -10.50
C GLU A 290 -5.09 -13.34 -9.99
N GLY A 291 -3.90 -12.76 -9.82
CA GLY A 291 -2.73 -13.42 -9.21
C GLY A 291 -3.00 -13.84 -7.76
N ILE A 292 -3.69 -12.99 -6.98
CA ILE A 292 -4.12 -13.31 -5.61
C ILE A 292 -5.09 -14.49 -5.62
N ILE A 293 -6.06 -14.54 -6.53
CA ILE A 293 -6.99 -15.67 -6.66
C ILE A 293 -6.23 -16.97 -6.96
N ALA A 294 -5.37 -16.95 -7.97
CA ALA A 294 -4.60 -18.13 -8.39
C ALA A 294 -3.69 -18.65 -7.26
N THR A 295 -2.99 -17.74 -6.59
CA THR A 295 -2.11 -18.08 -5.46
C THR A 295 -2.91 -18.61 -4.27
N SER A 296 -4.01 -17.95 -3.92
CA SER A 296 -4.88 -18.33 -2.80
C SER A 296 -5.51 -19.71 -3.01
N TRP A 297 -5.91 -20.02 -4.26
CA TRP A 297 -6.32 -21.37 -4.63
C TRP A 297 -5.19 -22.38 -4.45
N ALA A 298 -4.00 -22.12 -5.00
CA ALA A 298 -2.86 -23.02 -4.91
C ALA A 298 -2.50 -23.36 -3.45
N ILE A 299 -2.56 -22.37 -2.56
CA ILE A 299 -2.20 -22.53 -1.15
C ILE A 299 -3.39 -22.86 -0.24
N GLN A 300 -4.62 -22.91 -0.77
CA GLN A 300 -5.87 -23.12 -0.04
C GLN A 300 -6.07 -22.09 1.09
N ALA A 301 -5.87 -20.82 0.76
CA ALA A 301 -6.15 -19.68 1.64
C ALA A 301 -7.46 -19.00 1.23
N HIS A 302 -8.36 -18.79 2.19
CA HIS A 302 -9.63 -18.08 1.98
C HIS A 302 -9.56 -16.59 2.34
N HIS A 303 -8.41 -16.15 2.86
CA HIS A 303 -8.16 -14.76 3.24
C HIS A 303 -6.79 -14.34 2.72
N ALA A 304 -6.79 -13.28 1.91
CA ALA A 304 -5.61 -12.61 1.45
C ALA A 304 -5.55 -11.19 2.02
N PHE A 305 -4.34 -10.74 2.35
CA PHE A 305 -4.08 -9.39 2.81
C PHE A 305 -3.16 -8.70 1.82
N VAL A 306 -3.46 -7.47 1.44
CA VAL A 306 -2.50 -6.62 0.74
C VAL A 306 -2.02 -5.57 1.73
N TYR A 307 -0.80 -5.74 2.26
CA TYR A 307 -0.19 -4.75 3.12
C TYR A 307 0.46 -3.70 2.22
N ILE A 308 -0.14 -2.51 2.16
CA ILE A 308 0.27 -1.43 1.26
C ILE A 308 0.83 -0.26 2.05
N ARG A 309 1.99 0.26 1.65
CA ARG A 309 2.61 1.39 2.34
C ARG A 309 1.69 2.61 2.42
N GLY A 310 1.83 3.41 3.48
CA GLY A 310 0.90 4.51 3.78
C GLY A 310 0.92 5.64 2.74
N GLU A 311 2.04 5.81 2.05
CA GLU A 311 2.24 6.82 0.99
C GLU A 311 1.45 6.49 -0.28
N TYR A 312 1.12 5.21 -0.51
CA TYR A 312 0.38 4.74 -1.68
C TYR A 312 -1.14 4.94 -1.52
N MET A 313 -1.57 6.14 -1.12
CA MET A 313 -2.99 6.45 -0.95
C MET A 313 -3.76 6.29 -2.27
N HIS A 314 -3.22 6.76 -3.39
CA HIS A 314 -3.83 6.61 -4.71
C HIS A 314 -3.85 5.18 -5.26
N PRO A 315 -2.73 4.46 -5.29
CA PRO A 315 -2.75 3.03 -5.63
C PRO A 315 -3.68 2.23 -4.71
N ARG A 316 -3.73 2.54 -3.40
CA ARG A 316 -4.67 1.89 -2.47
C ARG A 316 -6.12 2.10 -2.89
N GLN A 317 -6.50 3.33 -3.27
CA GLN A 317 -7.87 3.60 -3.71
C GLN A 317 -8.19 2.84 -5.00
N ARG A 318 -7.28 2.84 -5.99
CA ARG A 318 -7.41 2.06 -7.23
C ARG A 318 -7.66 0.57 -6.94
N LEU A 319 -6.91 0.00 -6.01
CA LEU A 319 -7.08 -1.39 -5.61
C LEU A 319 -8.42 -1.65 -4.90
N LEU A 320 -8.86 -0.73 -4.03
CA LEU A 320 -10.16 -0.85 -3.36
C LEU A 320 -11.32 -0.80 -4.35
N ASP A 321 -11.24 0.08 -5.36
CA ASP A 321 -12.23 0.19 -6.43
C ASP A 321 -12.26 -1.10 -7.26
N ALA A 322 -11.10 -1.59 -7.70
CA ALA A 322 -10.98 -2.86 -8.44
C ALA A 322 -11.49 -4.08 -7.64
N ILE A 323 -11.25 -4.11 -6.33
CA ILE A 323 -11.82 -5.13 -5.42
C ILE A 323 -13.35 -5.04 -5.40
N ALA A 324 -13.92 -3.84 -5.34
CA ALA A 324 -15.37 -3.65 -5.35
C ALA A 324 -15.97 -4.09 -6.69
N GLU A 325 -15.33 -3.76 -7.81
CA GLU A 325 -15.71 -4.20 -9.16
C GLU A 325 -15.67 -5.73 -9.29
N ALA A 326 -14.59 -6.37 -8.83
CA ALA A 326 -14.45 -7.83 -8.86
C ALA A 326 -15.51 -8.52 -7.99
N LYS A 327 -15.83 -7.97 -6.81
CA LYS A 327 -16.93 -8.47 -5.96
C LYS A 327 -18.28 -8.33 -6.65
N ALA A 328 -18.55 -7.20 -7.31
CA ALA A 328 -19.80 -6.97 -8.02
C ALA A 328 -20.04 -7.95 -9.18
N LYS A 329 -18.97 -8.42 -9.85
CA LYS A 329 -19.03 -9.47 -10.89
C LYS A 329 -19.00 -10.90 -10.33
N GLY A 330 -18.86 -11.09 -9.01
CA GLY A 330 -18.76 -12.40 -8.39
C GLY A 330 -17.41 -13.09 -8.60
N PHE A 331 -16.35 -12.35 -8.88
CA PHE A 331 -14.97 -12.86 -9.04
C PHE A 331 -14.19 -12.89 -7.71
N LEU A 332 -14.72 -12.23 -6.69
CA LEU A 332 -14.18 -12.17 -5.34
C LEU A 332 -15.32 -12.19 -4.32
N GLY A 333 -15.07 -12.63 -3.09
CA GLY A 333 -16.07 -12.79 -2.04
C GLY A 333 -16.53 -14.24 -1.93
N LYS A 334 -17.84 -14.47 -1.80
CA LYS A 334 -18.39 -15.81 -1.61
C LYS A 334 -18.64 -16.52 -2.94
N GLY A 335 -18.27 -17.80 -3.03
CA GLY A 335 -18.49 -18.67 -4.18
C GLY A 335 -17.98 -18.07 -5.49
N ILE A 336 -16.70 -17.69 -5.52
CA ILE A 336 -16.12 -16.95 -6.64
C ILE A 336 -16.28 -17.72 -7.94
N PHE A 337 -16.65 -17.02 -9.03
CA PHE A 337 -16.97 -17.63 -10.33
C PHE A 337 -18.06 -18.72 -10.29
N GLY A 338 -18.92 -18.73 -9.25
CA GLY A 338 -19.96 -19.75 -9.06
C GLY A 338 -19.43 -21.07 -8.49
N THR A 339 -18.22 -21.08 -7.93
CA THR A 339 -17.63 -22.23 -7.21
C THR A 339 -18.09 -22.27 -5.74
N ASP A 340 -17.59 -23.23 -4.96
CA ASP A 340 -17.72 -23.28 -3.49
C ASP A 340 -16.53 -22.63 -2.76
N PHE A 341 -15.61 -22.01 -3.50
CA PHE A 341 -14.45 -21.35 -2.95
C PHE A 341 -14.75 -19.89 -2.61
N ASP A 342 -14.58 -19.53 -1.34
CA ASP A 342 -14.67 -18.15 -0.86
C ASP A 342 -13.28 -17.51 -0.81
N LEU A 343 -13.14 -16.26 -1.24
CA LEU A 343 -11.90 -15.50 -1.07
C LEU A 343 -12.19 -14.04 -0.71
N GLU A 344 -11.71 -13.62 0.46
CA GLU A 344 -11.75 -12.23 0.89
C GLU A 344 -10.35 -11.59 0.77
N ILE A 345 -10.30 -10.36 0.24
CA ILE A 345 -9.09 -9.53 0.21
C ILE A 345 -9.25 -8.35 1.17
N ILE A 346 -8.29 -8.20 2.08
CA ILE A 346 -8.21 -7.06 3.00
C ILE A 346 -7.00 -6.21 2.64
N VAL A 347 -7.23 -4.99 2.19
CA VAL A 347 -6.17 -3.99 1.99
C VAL A 347 -5.85 -3.33 3.33
N HIS A 348 -4.63 -3.52 3.84
CA HIS A 348 -4.17 -3.00 5.12
C HIS A 348 -3.15 -1.88 4.88
N PRO A 349 -3.46 -0.61 5.21
CA PRO A 349 -2.52 0.50 5.06
C PRO A 349 -1.45 0.47 6.16
N GLY A 350 -0.19 0.51 5.75
CA GLY A 350 0.96 0.84 6.60
C GLY A 350 0.98 2.33 6.97
N ALA A 351 2.01 2.73 7.71
CA ALA A 351 2.13 4.10 8.23
C ALA A 351 3.55 4.68 8.21
N GLY A 352 4.27 4.45 7.12
CA GLY A 352 5.57 5.07 6.85
C GLY A 352 6.70 4.48 7.70
N ALA A 353 6.96 3.19 7.55
CA ALA A 353 8.06 2.50 8.25
C ALA A 353 8.76 1.51 7.31
N TYR A 354 9.93 1.88 6.78
CA TYR A 354 10.74 1.09 5.84
C TYR A 354 10.92 -0.38 6.27
N ILE A 355 11.15 -0.59 7.58
CA ILE A 355 11.36 -1.93 8.14
C ILE A 355 10.16 -2.87 7.94
N CYS A 356 8.95 -2.33 7.73
CA CYS A 356 7.76 -3.14 7.45
C CYS A 356 7.79 -3.79 6.05
N GLY A 357 8.75 -3.48 5.19
CA GLY A 357 9.05 -4.25 3.99
C GLY A 357 9.67 -5.61 4.29
N GLU A 358 10.25 -5.82 5.48
CA GLU A 358 10.72 -7.12 5.93
C GLU A 358 9.55 -8.04 6.28
N GLU A 359 9.63 -9.29 5.82
CA GLU A 359 8.52 -10.24 5.87
C GLU A 359 7.85 -10.37 7.25
N THR A 360 8.60 -10.48 8.34
CA THR A 360 8.03 -10.69 9.67
C THR A 360 7.66 -9.40 10.38
N ALA A 361 8.38 -8.31 10.12
CA ALA A 361 8.01 -6.96 10.55
C ALA A 361 6.65 -6.54 9.98
N LEU A 362 6.42 -6.83 8.69
CA LEU A 362 5.14 -6.65 8.02
C LEU A 362 4.01 -7.35 8.77
N LEU A 363 4.20 -8.62 9.12
CA LEU A 363 3.20 -9.39 9.85
C LEU A 363 2.93 -8.82 11.25
N SER A 364 3.97 -8.38 11.97
CA SER A 364 3.81 -7.70 13.25
C SER A 364 3.00 -6.40 13.11
N SER A 365 3.28 -5.61 12.07
CA SER A 365 2.54 -4.39 11.74
C SER A 365 1.07 -4.68 11.42
N LEU A 366 0.82 -5.66 10.55
CA LEU A 366 -0.51 -6.11 10.16
C LEU A 366 -1.33 -6.60 11.35
N GLU A 367 -0.69 -7.20 12.36
CA GLU A 367 -1.33 -7.65 13.60
C GLU A 367 -1.65 -6.51 14.59
N GLY A 368 -1.35 -5.25 14.25
CA GLY A 368 -1.58 -4.11 15.12
C GLY A 368 -0.52 -3.96 16.22
N TYR A 369 0.70 -4.42 15.97
CA TYR A 369 1.87 -4.15 16.81
C TYR A 369 2.83 -3.20 16.09
N ARG A 370 3.91 -2.82 16.77
CA ARG A 370 5.05 -2.19 16.09
C ARG A 370 5.65 -3.19 15.09
N GLY A 371 6.05 -2.70 13.92
CA GLY A 371 6.68 -3.47 12.85
C GLY A 371 8.10 -3.94 13.16
N HIS A 372 8.30 -4.61 14.30
CA HIS A 372 9.58 -5.24 14.62
C HIS A 372 9.67 -6.62 13.95
N PRO A 373 10.80 -6.96 13.32
CA PRO A 373 11.06 -8.31 12.84
C PRO A 373 10.93 -9.34 13.97
N ARG A 374 10.44 -10.53 13.64
CA ARG A 374 10.30 -11.64 14.58
C ARG A 374 11.58 -12.48 14.57
N LEU A 375 11.91 -13.07 15.71
CA LEU A 375 12.98 -14.07 15.78
C LEU A 375 12.56 -15.30 14.96
N LYS A 376 13.46 -15.78 14.12
CA LYS A 376 13.30 -16.99 13.31
C LYS A 376 14.28 -18.04 13.83
N PRO A 377 13.91 -19.34 13.93
CA PRO A 377 12.57 -19.94 13.71
C PRO A 377 11.55 -19.64 14.83
N PRO A 378 10.23 -19.85 14.59
CA PRO A 378 9.62 -20.43 13.38
C PRO A 378 9.55 -19.45 12.20
N PHE A 379 9.54 -20.01 10.98
CA PHE A 379 9.34 -19.22 9.75
C PHE A 379 7.84 -19.01 9.47
N PRO A 380 7.45 -17.94 8.74
CA PRO A 380 6.05 -17.62 8.47
C PRO A 380 5.22 -18.73 7.80
N ALA A 381 5.85 -19.56 6.97
CA ALA A 381 5.19 -20.69 6.33
C ALA A 381 4.67 -21.75 7.35
N VAL A 382 5.23 -21.75 8.56
CA VAL A 382 4.76 -22.59 9.67
C VAL A 382 3.91 -21.75 10.63
N GLU A 383 4.46 -20.64 11.13
CA GLU A 383 3.79 -19.73 12.06
C GLU A 383 4.04 -18.27 11.64
N GLY A 384 3.14 -17.75 10.81
CA GLY A 384 3.17 -16.37 10.32
C GLY A 384 2.07 -15.53 10.93
N LEU A 385 1.17 -15.02 10.10
CA LEU A 385 0.07 -14.17 10.51
C LEU A 385 -0.85 -14.92 11.49
N TYR A 386 -1.07 -14.34 12.67
CA TYR A 386 -1.86 -14.91 13.77
C TYR A 386 -1.38 -16.30 14.22
N ALA A 387 -0.07 -16.57 14.09
CA ALA A 387 0.55 -17.88 14.32
C ALA A 387 -0.07 -18.99 13.45
N LYS A 388 -0.43 -18.65 12.20
CA LYS A 388 -0.94 -19.60 11.20
C LYS A 388 -0.02 -19.65 9.97
N PRO A 389 -0.02 -20.76 9.23
CA PRO A 389 0.76 -20.89 8.00
C PRO A 389 0.46 -19.74 7.04
N THR A 390 1.50 -19.00 6.66
CA THR A 390 1.36 -17.77 5.88
C THR A 390 2.40 -17.70 4.78
N ILE A 391 1.96 -17.39 3.57
CA ILE A 391 2.82 -17.04 2.46
C ILE A 391 2.86 -15.53 2.35
N VAL A 392 4.07 -14.95 2.42
CA VAL A 392 4.29 -13.55 2.07
C VAL A 392 4.97 -13.48 0.71
N ASN A 393 4.39 -12.78 -0.26
CA ASN A 393 4.99 -12.57 -1.57
C ASN A 393 4.85 -11.09 -1.99
N ASN A 394 5.81 -10.61 -2.77
CA ASN A 394 5.80 -9.26 -3.32
C ASN A 394 4.73 -9.13 -4.42
N VAL A 395 4.20 -7.92 -4.63
CA VAL A 395 3.21 -7.59 -5.68
C VAL A 395 3.59 -8.18 -7.03
N GLU A 396 4.76 -7.86 -7.60
CA GLU A 396 5.17 -8.40 -8.92
C GLU A 396 5.40 -9.93 -8.95
N THR A 397 5.49 -10.59 -7.79
CA THR A 397 5.56 -12.07 -7.76
C THR A 397 4.19 -12.70 -7.92
N ILE A 398 3.15 -11.99 -7.47
CA ILE A 398 1.75 -12.40 -7.50
C ILE A 398 1.15 -11.92 -8.81
#